data_AF-A0A935LPD6-F1
#
_entry.id   AF-A0A935LPD6-F1
#
_cell.length_a   1.000
_cell.length_b   1.000
_cell.length_c   1.000
_cell.angle_alpha   90.00
_cell.angle_beta   90.00
_cell.angle_gamma   90.00
#
_symmetry.space_group_name_H-M   'P 1'
#
loop_
_entity.id
_entity.type
_entity.pdbx_description
1 polymer ?
#
loop_
_entity_poly.entity_id
_entity_poly.type
_entity_poly.pdbx_seq_one_letter_code
_entity_poly.pdbx_strand_id
1 'polypeptide(L)' 'MNQGKYVFSQIMGLISYKPFQTIVNRYSGDYKVRGFTCWKQFLCMAFGQLTHRESISDTMMCLKANASKHTISVLEMWFL' A
#
# COMPACT_ATOMS: atom_id res chain seq x y z
N MET A 1 -14.90 15.66 -8.21
CA MET A 1 -13.56 15.07 -8.01
C MET A 1 -12.97 15.69 -6.75
N ASN A 2 -12.70 14.90 -5.72
CA ASN A 2 -12.21 15.43 -4.44
C ASN A 2 -10.84 16.10 -4.65
N GLN A 3 -10.75 17.39 -4.36
CA GLN A 3 -9.54 18.21 -4.55
C GLN A 3 -8.51 18.08 -3.40
N GLY A 4 -8.64 17.05 -2.55
CA GLY A 4 -7.78 16.83 -1.39
C GLY A 4 -7.02 15.51 -1.46
N LYS A 5 -5.92 15.40 -0.71
CA LYS A 5 -5.19 14.13 -0.52
C LYS A 5 -6.14 13.10 0.11
N TYR A 6 -6.09 11.86 -0.37
CA TYR A 6 -6.90 10.77 0.17
C TYR A 6 -6.61 10.55 1.66
N VAL A 7 -7.64 10.24 2.44
CA VAL A 7 -7.51 9.95 3.89
C VAL A 7 -6.48 8.85 4.15
N PHE A 8 -6.44 7.82 3.30
CA PHE A 8 -5.43 6.76 3.39
C PHE A 8 -3.99 7.29 3.24
N SER A 9 -3.75 8.21 2.30
CA SER A 9 -2.44 8.85 2.10
C SER A 9 -2.05 9.71 3.30
N GLN A 10 -3.01 10.40 3.92
CA GLN A 10 -2.77 11.18 5.14
C GLN A 10 -2.39 10.29 6.32
N ILE A 11 -3.09 9.16 6.51
CA ILE A 11 -2.80 8.18 7.56
C ILE A 11 -1.43 7.53 7.32
N MET A 12 -1.13 7.09 6.09
CA MET A 12 0.16 6.50 5.75
C MET A 12 1.30 7.51 5.85
N GLY A 13 1.03 8.80 5.66
CA GLY A 13 1.99 9.88 5.90
C GLY A 13 2.46 10.03 7.35
N LEU A 14 1.73 9.44 8.32
CA LEU A 14 2.18 9.36 9.72
C LEU A 14 3.28 8.32 9.92
N ILE A 15 3.42 7.39 8.98
CA ILE A 15 4.36 6.29 9.06
C ILE A 15 5.64 6.68 8.32
N SER A 16 6.76 6.69 9.04
CA SER A 16 8.04 7.03 8.43
C SER A 16 8.55 5.86 7.57
N TYR A 17 8.73 6.12 6.27
CA TYR A 17 9.25 5.15 5.31
C TYR A 17 10.69 4.70 5.63
N LYS A 18 11.54 5.61 6.13
CA LYS A 18 12.97 5.32 6.39
C LYS A 18 13.20 4.23 7.46
N PRO A 19 12.58 4.29 8.66
CA PRO A 19 12.64 3.21 9.63
C PRO A 19 12.10 1.88 9.08
N PHE A 20 11.00 1.91 8.33
CA PHE A 20 10.44 0.72 7.71
C PHE A 20 11.44 0.08 6.74
N GLN A 21 12.01 0.87 5.83
CA GLN A 21 12.99 0.40 4.86
C GLN A 21 14.26 -0.14 5.53
N THR A 22 14.68 0.47 6.65
CA THR A 22 15.82 -0.02 7.45
C THR A 22 15.57 -1.44 7.96
N ILE A 23 14.35 -1.72 8.42
CA ILE A 23 13.95 -3.06 8.88
C ILE A 23 13.90 -4.04 7.71
N VAL A 24 13.26 -3.67 6.60
CA VAL A 24 13.17 -4.52 5.40
C VAL A 24 14.57 -4.90 4.91
N ASN A 25 15.50 -3.95 4.85
CA ASN A 25 16.88 -4.20 4.43
C ASN A 25 17.64 -5.08 5.44
N ARG A 26 17.45 -4.85 6.74
CA ARG A 26 18.08 -5.66 7.80
C ARG A 26 17.73 -7.15 7.67
N TYR A 27 16.49 -7.46 7.30
CA TYR A 27 16.00 -8.83 7.19
C TYR A 27 15.92 -9.35 5.75
N SER A 28 16.46 -8.60 4.77
CA SER A 28 16.35 -8.94 3.34
C SER A 28 14.91 -9.26 2.91
N GLY A 29 13.92 -8.50 3.43
CA GLY A 29 12.50 -8.78 3.23
C GLY A 29 12.05 -8.73 1.76
N ASP A 30 12.72 -7.90 0.95
CA ASP A 30 12.47 -7.81 -0.49
C ASP A 30 13.30 -8.81 -1.33
N TYR A 31 13.96 -9.78 -0.72
CA TYR A 31 14.75 -10.77 -1.46
C TYR A 31 13.88 -11.58 -2.43
N LYS A 32 14.24 -11.56 -3.72
CA LYS A 32 13.54 -12.22 -4.84
C LYS A 32 12.12 -11.71 -5.12
N VAL A 33 11.72 -10.57 -4.57
CA VAL A 33 10.44 -9.95 -4.92
C VAL A 33 10.45 -9.49 -6.38
N ARG A 34 9.41 -9.84 -7.14
CA ARG A 34 9.27 -9.48 -8.58
C ARG A 34 8.34 -8.29 -8.85
N GLY A 35 7.70 -7.73 -7.83
CA GLY A 35 6.78 -6.59 -8.00
C GLY A 35 5.92 -6.23 -6.80
N PHE A 36 5.76 -7.14 -5.83
CA PHE A 36 5.02 -6.90 -4.59
C PHE A 36 5.98 -6.75 -3.40
N THR A 37 6.55 -5.55 -3.26
CA THR A 37 7.52 -5.23 -2.20
C THR A 37 6.88 -5.32 -0.81
N CYS A 38 7.69 -5.49 0.22
CA CYS A 38 7.25 -5.43 1.62
C CYS A 38 6.48 -4.14 1.91
N TRP A 39 6.84 -3.02 1.28
CA TRP A 39 6.11 -1.78 1.39
C TRP A 39 4.69 -1.86 0.82
N LYS A 40 4.53 -2.43 -0.38
CA LYS A 40 3.19 -2.64 -0.97
C LYS A 40 2.36 -3.62 -0.18
N GLN A 41 2.99 -4.67 0.35
CA GLN A 41 2.34 -5.63 1.24
C GLN A 41 1.83 -4.93 2.50
N PHE A 42 2.67 -4.08 3.12
CA PHE A 42 2.30 -3.27 4.27
C PHE A 42 1.09 -2.37 3.98
N LEU A 43 1.13 -1.61 2.87
CA LEU A 43 0.02 -0.75 2.45
C LEU A 43 -1.27 -1.54 2.21
N CYS A 44 -1.19 -2.71 1.56
CA CYS A 44 -2.35 -3.57 1.34
C CYS A 44 -2.94 -4.08 2.67
N MET A 45 -2.10 -4.53 3.60
CA MET A 45 -2.57 -4.99 4.91
C MET A 45 -3.22 -3.85 5.70
N ALA A 46 -2.60 -2.68 5.73
CA ALA A 46 -3.15 -1.53 6.44
C ALA A 46 -4.49 -1.06 5.84
N PHE A 47 -4.63 -1.07 4.52
CA PHE A 47 -5.90 -0.80 3.86
C PHE A 47 -6.96 -1.87 4.20
N GLY A 48 -6.57 -3.15 4.21
CA GLY A 48 -7.46 -4.25 4.58
C GLY A 48 -8.00 -4.09 6.01
N GLN A 49 -7.13 -3.75 6.96
CA GLN A 49 -7.52 -3.50 8.35
C GLN A 49 -8.50 -2.32 8.47
N LEU A 50 -8.23 -1.20 7.79
CA LEU A 50 -9.11 -0.02 7.79
C LEU A 50 -10.47 -0.25 7.12
N THR A 51 -10.56 -1.24 6.22
CA THR A 51 -11.78 -1.55 5.47
C THR A 51 -12.44 -2.85 5.92
N HIS A 52 -12.03 -3.39 7.07
CA HIS A 52 -12.53 -4.65 7.64
C HIS A 52 -12.51 -5.81 6.63
N ARG A 53 -11.45 -5.93 5.84
CA ARG A 53 -11.25 -7.04 4.90
C ARG A 53 -10.57 -8.21 5.59
N GLU A 54 -11.09 -9.40 5.34
CA GLU A 54 -10.66 -10.63 6.00
C GLU A 54 -9.37 -11.21 5.40
N SER A 55 -8.99 -10.82 4.18
CA SER A 55 -7.77 -11.31 3.54
C SER A 55 -7.02 -10.28 2.67
N ILE A 56 -5.71 -10.52 2.51
CA ILE A 56 -4.85 -9.76 1.60
C ILE A 56 -5.29 -9.95 0.14
N SER A 57 -5.72 -11.15 -0.23
CA SER A 57 -6.22 -11.44 -1.58
C SER A 57 -7.50 -10.67 -1.88
N ASP A 58 -8.46 -10.64 -0.95
CA ASP A 58 -9.71 -9.86 -1.10
C ASP A 58 -9.42 -8.37 -1.20
N THR A 59 -8.47 -7.90 -0.40
CA THR A 59 -8.02 -6.51 -0.45
C THR A 59 -7.39 -6.17 -1.80
N MET A 60 -6.49 -7.03 -2.31
CA MET A 60 -5.87 -6.85 -3.62
C MET A 60 -6.88 -6.90 -4.77
N MET A 61 -7.86 -7.81 -4.69
CA MET A 61 -8.94 -7.91 -5.67
C MET A 61 -9.81 -6.65 -5.68
N CYS A 62 -10.14 -6.14 -4.49
CA CYS A 62 -10.88 -4.90 -4.34
C CYS A 62 -10.10 -3.70 -4.91
N LEU A 63 -8.80 -3.59 -4.63
CA LEU A 63 -7.93 -2.56 -5.19
C LEU A 63 -7.85 -2.63 -6.72
N LYS A 64 -7.70 -3.85 -7.28
CA LYS A 64 -7.67 -4.07 -8.73
C LYS A 64 -8.99 -3.74 -9.42
N ALA A 65 -10.12 -4.14 -8.84
CA ALA A 65 -11.45 -3.88 -9.39
C ALA A 65 -11.79 -2.38 -9.42
N ASN A 66 -11.22 -1.63 -8.48
CA ASN A 66 -11.40 -0.19 -8.37
C ASN A 66 -10.36 0.63 -9.13
N ALA A 67 -9.36 0.00 -9.76
CA ALA A 67 -8.30 0.69 -10.50
C ALA A 67 -8.79 1.50 -11.72
N SER A 68 -10.00 1.23 -12.23
CA SER A 68 -10.60 1.97 -13.35
C SER A 68 -11.51 3.12 -12.92
N LYS A 69 -12.11 3.04 -11.72
CA LYS A 69 -12.94 4.10 -11.13
C LYS A 69 -12.09 5.12 -10.35
N HIS A 70 -10.96 4.65 -9.84
CA HIS A 70 -10.01 5.45 -9.12
C HIS A 70 -8.85 5.77 -10.06
N THR A 71 -8.65 7.05 -10.37
CA THR A 71 -7.34 7.60 -10.78
C THR A 71 -6.33 7.48 -9.61
N ILE A 72 -6.37 6.38 -8.86
CA ILE A 72 -5.21 5.88 -8.13
C ILE A 72 -4.47 5.12 -9.22
N SER A 73 -3.71 5.88 -9.99
CA SER A 73 -2.62 5.28 -10.72
C SER A 73 -1.87 4.46 -9.68
N VAL A 74 -1.73 3.17 -9.95
CA VAL A 74 -0.91 2.27 -9.14
C VAL A 74 0.46 2.94 -8.90
N LEU A 75 0.90 3.84 -9.81
CA LEU A 75 2.00 4.79 -9.67
C LEU A 75 2.06 5.57 -8.34
N GLU A 76 0.96 6.05 -7.76
CA GLU A 76 1.02 6.80 -6.48
C GLU A 76 1.36 5.89 -5.29
N MET A 77 1.00 4.60 -5.34
CA MET A 77 1.50 3.58 -4.40
C MET A 77 2.91 3.06 -4.73
N TRP A 78 3.45 3.41 -5.91
CA TRP A 78 4.86 3.18 -6.25
C TRP A 78 5.77 4.35 -5.87
N PHE A 79 5.21 5.56 -5.68
CA PHE A 79 5.97 6.78 -5.36
C PHE A 79 5.89 7.21 -3.89
N LEU A 80 4.92 6.69 -3.14
CA LEU A 80 4.92 6.67 -1.66
C LEU A 80 5.50 5.35 -1.19
#